data_AF-S3DX09-F1
#
_entry.id   AF-S3DX09-F1
#
_cell.length_a   1.000
_cell.length_b   1.000
_cell.length_c   1.000
_cell.angle_alpha   90.00
_cell.angle_beta   90.00
_cell.angle_gamma   90.00
#
_symmetry.space_group_name_H-M   'P 1'
#
loop_
_entity.id
_entity.type
_entity.pdbx_description
1 polymer ?
#
loop_
_entity_poly.entity_id
_entity_poly.type
_entity_poly.pdbx_seq_one_letter_code
_entity_poly.pdbx_strand_id
1 'polypeptide(L)'
;MSSPKETTIDSESELLNSYNLMDHRIPKTSDVVVVGGGIHSLIYAIHLKKKELQNQSQKSVTILERNQSPGYKIGESTLTVFGLWLKLIGIDTPMLARLFGPKDGLVFYYFSALGDPEDYTAFIANGPPADFVPTLQIKRKVSELMLTLFAQRLGISVLHGKEVMVDTATLAPQDCGITLQVKDSETK
;
A
#
# COMPACT_ATOMS: atom_id res chain seq x y z
N MET A 1 10.30 -41.48 1.84
CA MET A 1 10.68 -40.07 1.64
C MET A 1 9.77 -39.51 0.57
N SER A 2 8.74 -38.72 0.95
CA SER A 2 7.91 -38.02 -0.04
C SER A 2 8.71 -36.86 -0.62
N SER A 3 8.79 -36.76 -1.94
CA SER A 3 9.37 -35.58 -2.58
C SER A 3 8.62 -34.32 -2.13
N PRO A 4 9.28 -33.16 -2.03
CA PRO A 4 8.56 -31.90 -1.91
C PRO A 4 7.66 -31.78 -3.15
N LYS A 5 6.37 -31.52 -2.95
CA LYS A 5 5.48 -31.13 -4.04
C LYS A 5 5.95 -29.76 -4.52
N GLU A 6 6.57 -29.70 -5.69
CA GLU A 6 6.71 -28.44 -6.43
C GLU A 6 5.32 -27.82 -6.53
N THR A 7 5.14 -26.70 -5.84
CA THR A 7 3.92 -25.91 -5.97
C THR A 7 4.17 -25.01 -7.17
N THR A 8 3.66 -25.39 -8.34
CA THR A 8 3.63 -24.51 -9.50
C THR A 8 2.85 -23.26 -9.13
N ILE A 9 3.53 -22.12 -9.17
CA ILE A 9 2.92 -20.80 -8.98
C ILE A 9 2.52 -20.35 -10.39
N ASP A 10 1.22 -20.32 -10.65
CA ASP A 10 0.67 -20.16 -12.00
C ASP A 10 0.29 -18.69 -12.31
N SER A 11 0.19 -17.81 -11.31
CA SER A 11 -0.10 -16.37 -11.51
C SER A 11 0.67 -15.38 -10.61
N GLU A 12 0.75 -14.11 -11.03
CA GLU A 12 1.39 -13.03 -10.24
C GLU A 12 0.74 -12.86 -8.86
N SER A 13 -0.59 -13.01 -8.78
CA SER A 13 -1.29 -12.88 -7.50
C SER A 13 -1.02 -14.07 -6.60
N GLU A 14 -0.95 -15.29 -7.13
CA GLU A 14 -0.56 -16.46 -6.34
C GLU A 14 0.83 -16.30 -5.72
N LEU A 15 1.80 -15.79 -6.50
CA LEU A 15 3.13 -15.49 -5.98
C LEU A 15 3.06 -14.48 -4.83
N LEU A 16 2.37 -13.36 -5.01
CA LEU A 16 2.25 -12.34 -3.97
C LEU A 16 1.50 -12.85 -2.74
N ASN A 17 0.44 -13.62 -2.95
CA ASN A 17 -0.40 -14.17 -1.89
C ASN A 17 0.34 -15.25 -1.09
N SER A 18 1.33 -15.94 -1.69
CA SER A 18 2.17 -16.94 -1.01
C SER A 18 3.06 -16.36 0.08
N TYR A 19 3.32 -15.04 0.07
CA TYR A 19 4.09 -14.35 1.11
C TYR A 19 3.27 -13.99 2.36
N ASN A 20 1.96 -14.23 2.37
CA ASN A 20 1.17 -14.09 3.59
C ASN A 20 1.60 -15.13 4.63
N LEU A 21 1.68 -14.74 5.92
CA LEU A 21 2.01 -15.66 7.01
C LEU A 21 0.91 -16.69 7.26
N MET A 22 -0.33 -16.29 7.03
CA MET A 22 -1.50 -17.18 7.06
C MET A 22 -1.72 -17.75 5.66
N ASP A 23 -2.45 -18.87 5.57
CA ASP A 23 -2.80 -19.53 4.30
C ASP A 23 -3.21 -18.51 3.21
N HIS A 24 -2.82 -18.76 1.97
CA HIS A 24 -3.07 -17.88 0.80
C HIS A 24 -4.55 -17.83 0.39
N ARG A 25 -5.41 -18.53 1.13
CA ARG A 25 -6.86 -18.55 0.99
C ARG A 25 -7.49 -17.36 1.70
N ILE A 26 -8.66 -16.95 1.22
CA ILE A 26 -9.46 -15.93 1.89
C ILE A 26 -9.90 -16.50 3.26
N PRO A 27 -9.59 -15.81 4.38
CA PRO A 27 -10.05 -16.26 5.69
C PRO A 27 -11.57 -16.18 5.77
N LYS A 28 -12.21 -17.16 6.42
CA LYS A 28 -13.67 -17.18 6.61
C LYS A 28 -14.17 -16.02 7.47
N THR A 29 -13.31 -15.54 8.36
CA THR A 29 -13.59 -14.46 9.31
C THR A 29 -12.35 -13.59 9.47
N SER A 30 -12.55 -12.28 9.60
CA SER A 30 -11.49 -11.33 9.90
C SER A 30 -12.10 -10.20 10.72
N ASP A 31 -11.37 -9.70 11.71
CA ASP A 31 -11.85 -8.59 12.56
C ASP A 31 -11.96 -7.30 11.74
N VAL A 32 -11.08 -7.13 10.75
CA VAL A 32 -11.06 -5.99 9.83
C VAL A 32 -10.79 -6.46 8.42
N VAL A 33 -11.73 -6.20 7.51
CA VAL A 33 -11.51 -6.34 6.06
C VAL A 33 -11.41 -4.96 5.42
N VAL A 34 -10.35 -4.75 4.64
CA VAL A 34 -10.09 -3.52 3.89
C VAL A 34 -10.23 -3.82 2.40
N VAL A 35 -11.09 -3.08 1.71
CA VAL A 35 -11.33 -3.24 0.28
C VAL A 35 -10.41 -2.31 -0.51
N GLY A 36 -9.59 -2.88 -1.39
CA GLY A 36 -8.55 -2.22 -2.16
C GLY A 36 -7.18 -2.26 -1.46
N GLY A 37 -6.13 -2.55 -2.22
CA GLY A 37 -4.71 -2.58 -1.82
C GLY A 37 -3.92 -1.36 -2.29
N GLY A 38 -4.59 -0.21 -2.43
CA GLY A 38 -3.90 1.06 -2.70
C GLY A 38 -3.10 1.56 -1.49
N ILE A 39 -2.26 2.57 -1.74
CA ILE A 39 -1.36 3.14 -0.72
C ILE A 39 -2.06 3.51 0.61
N HIS A 40 -3.28 4.07 0.56
CA HIS A 40 -4.02 4.43 1.78
C HIS A 40 -4.48 3.21 2.59
N SER A 41 -4.98 2.17 1.93
CA SER A 41 -5.38 0.93 2.58
C SER A 41 -4.20 0.25 3.27
N LEU A 42 -3.04 0.24 2.59
CA LEU A 42 -1.80 -0.28 3.15
C LEU A 42 -1.32 0.56 4.35
N ILE A 43 -1.33 1.90 4.22
CA ILE A 43 -1.02 2.81 5.35
C ILE A 43 -1.94 2.54 6.53
N TYR A 44 -3.25 2.46 6.30
CA TYR A 44 -4.25 2.20 7.33
C TYR A 44 -3.98 0.89 8.05
N ALA A 45 -3.86 -0.22 7.31
CA ALA A 45 -3.67 -1.54 7.90
C ALA A 45 -2.35 -1.66 8.67
N ILE A 46 -1.25 -1.13 8.11
CA ILE A 46 0.06 -1.10 8.77
C ILE A 46 0.01 -0.27 10.06
N HIS A 47 -0.60 0.91 10.00
CA HIS A 47 -0.67 1.81 11.15
C HIS A 47 -1.55 1.23 12.27
N LEU A 48 -2.70 0.63 11.90
CA LEU A 48 -3.56 -0.10 12.83
C LEU A 48 -2.76 -1.23 13.51
N LYS A 49 -2.10 -2.09 12.72
CA LYS A 49 -1.35 -3.23 13.26
C LYS A 49 -0.20 -2.81 14.17
N LYS A 50 0.54 -1.75 13.80
CA LYS A 50 1.60 -1.18 14.65
C LYS A 50 1.07 -0.67 15.99
N LYS A 51 -0.08 -0.01 16.01
CA LYS A 51 -0.73 0.46 17.23
C LYS A 51 -1.25 -0.69 18.10
N GLU A 52 -1.79 -1.74 17.48
CA GLU A 52 -2.24 -2.94 18.19
C GLU A 52 -1.10 -3.71 18.85
N LEU A 53 0.04 -3.83 18.17
CA LEU A 53 1.26 -4.43 18.74
C LEU A 53 1.75 -3.70 19.99
N GLN A 54 1.51 -2.38 20.09
CA GLN A 54 1.83 -1.61 21.30
C GLN A 54 0.81 -1.84 22.43
N ASN A 55 -0.45 -2.08 22.10
CA ASN A 55 -1.56 -2.22 23.04
C ASN A 55 -1.91 -3.68 23.38
N GLN A 56 -1.09 -4.65 22.93
CA GLN A 56 -1.31 -6.09 23.13
C GLN A 56 -2.65 -6.63 22.61
N SER A 57 -3.27 -5.93 21.64
CA SER A 57 -4.46 -6.42 20.94
C SER A 57 -4.01 -7.21 19.71
N GLN A 58 -4.72 -8.29 19.36
CA GLN A 58 -4.37 -9.13 18.21
C GLN A 58 -5.57 -9.26 17.26
N LYS A 59 -5.92 -8.18 16.57
CA LYS A 59 -6.94 -8.27 15.51
C LYS A 59 -6.33 -8.82 14.23
N SER A 60 -7.10 -9.66 13.57
CA SER A 60 -6.87 -10.09 12.20
C SER A 60 -7.24 -8.95 11.24
N VAL A 61 -6.36 -8.68 10.28
CA VAL A 61 -6.58 -7.64 9.25
C VAL A 61 -6.34 -8.27 7.90
N THR A 62 -7.31 -8.13 7.01
CA THR A 62 -7.28 -8.67 5.64
C THR A 62 -7.51 -7.55 4.64
N ILE A 63 -6.63 -7.42 3.65
CA ILE A 63 -6.76 -6.50 2.52
C ILE A 63 -7.10 -7.33 1.28
N LEU A 64 -8.15 -6.93 0.55
CA LEU A 64 -8.57 -7.56 -0.70
C LEU A 64 -8.33 -6.58 -1.85
N GLU A 65 -7.43 -6.93 -2.77
CA GLU A 65 -7.07 -6.11 -3.94
C GLU A 65 -7.46 -6.84 -5.23
N ARG A 66 -8.21 -6.14 -6.09
CA ARG A 66 -8.70 -6.69 -7.36
C ARG A 66 -7.56 -6.97 -8.35
N ASN A 67 -6.56 -6.10 -8.42
CA ASN A 67 -5.47 -6.29 -9.36
C ASN A 67 -4.61 -7.50 -8.96
N GLN A 68 -4.04 -8.17 -9.97
CA GLN A 68 -3.18 -9.34 -9.78
C GLN A 68 -1.85 -8.98 -9.10
N SER A 69 -1.39 -7.75 -9.29
CA SER A 69 -0.23 -7.16 -8.62
C SER A 69 -0.43 -5.64 -8.51
N PRO A 70 0.37 -4.93 -7.69
CA PRO A 70 0.28 -3.48 -7.63
C PRO A 70 0.37 -2.83 -9.01
N GLY A 71 -0.68 -2.10 -9.38
CA GLY A 71 -0.83 -1.48 -10.69
C GLY A 71 -0.20 -0.10 -10.81
N TYR A 72 -0.27 0.48 -12.02
CA TYR A 72 0.03 1.89 -12.23
C TYR A 72 -1.00 2.79 -11.55
N LYS A 73 -0.55 3.87 -10.91
CA LYS A 73 -1.38 4.95 -10.36
C LYS A 73 -0.63 6.28 -10.44
N ILE A 74 -1.35 7.36 -10.70
CA ILE A 74 -0.84 8.74 -10.58
C ILE A 74 -0.66 9.14 -9.09
N GLY A 75 0.03 10.25 -8.85
CA GLY A 75 0.30 10.78 -7.50
C GLY A 75 1.60 10.23 -6.93
N GLU A 76 2.72 10.72 -7.48
CA GLU A 76 4.08 10.22 -7.20
C GLU A 76 4.83 11.12 -6.21
N SER A 77 4.43 12.38 -6.08
CA SER A 77 5.07 13.37 -5.23
C SER A 77 4.56 13.27 -3.80
N THR A 78 5.45 12.95 -2.85
CA THR A 78 5.11 12.84 -1.42
C THR A 78 5.58 14.07 -0.63
N LEU A 79 5.08 14.23 0.60
CA LEU A 79 5.49 15.28 1.53
C LEU A 79 6.20 14.67 2.75
N THR A 80 6.82 15.52 3.55
CA THR A 80 7.60 15.14 4.74
C THR A 80 6.82 14.28 5.73
N VAL A 81 5.50 14.49 5.86
CA VAL A 81 4.64 13.66 6.74
C VAL A 81 4.65 12.18 6.34
N PHE A 82 4.71 11.88 5.04
CA PHE A 82 4.81 10.50 4.57
C PHE A 82 6.18 9.88 4.90
N GLY A 83 7.26 10.64 4.70
CA GLY A 83 8.61 10.22 5.09
C GLY A 83 8.76 9.99 6.59
N LEU A 84 8.18 10.87 7.41
CA LEU A 84 8.13 10.72 8.85
C LEU A 84 7.35 9.46 9.25
N TRP A 85 6.20 9.21 8.62
CA TRP A 85 5.42 8.00 8.85
C TRP A 85 6.22 6.72 8.52
N LEU A 86 6.92 6.69 7.38
CA LEU A 86 7.80 5.57 7.01
C LEU A 86 8.89 5.33 8.06
N LYS A 87 9.56 6.40 8.53
CA LYS A 87 10.56 6.33 9.59
C LYS A 87 9.97 5.79 10.90
N LEU A 88 8.78 6.25 11.29
CA LEU A 88 8.09 5.81 12.51
C LEU A 88 7.71 4.31 12.48
N ILE A 89 7.37 3.76 11.32
CA ILE A 89 7.08 2.32 11.21
C ILE A 89 8.34 1.46 11.09
N GLY A 90 9.52 2.08 10.97
CA GLY A 90 10.83 1.42 10.92
C GLY A 90 11.34 1.13 9.50
N ILE A 91 10.96 1.95 8.51
CA ILE A 91 11.51 1.88 7.16
C ILE A 91 12.56 2.98 6.99
N ASP A 92 13.83 2.57 6.91
CA ASP A 92 14.96 3.52 6.92
C ASP A 92 15.23 4.18 5.56
N THR A 93 15.71 5.42 5.60
CA THR A 93 16.03 6.23 4.42
C THR A 93 16.99 5.55 3.41
N PRO A 94 18.06 4.84 3.81
CA PRO A 94 18.95 4.18 2.84
C PRO A 94 18.28 3.09 2.01
N MET A 95 17.19 2.48 2.51
CA MET A 95 16.37 1.56 1.73
C MET A 95 15.52 2.34 0.72
N LEU A 96 14.88 3.43 1.17
CA LEU A 96 14.02 4.28 0.34
C LEU A 96 14.80 4.91 -0.83
N ALA A 97 16.04 5.34 -0.60
CA ALA A 97 16.91 5.92 -1.64
C ALA A 97 17.29 4.93 -2.76
N ARG A 98 17.18 3.61 -2.51
CA ARG A 98 17.38 2.58 -3.55
C ARG A 98 16.13 2.34 -4.40
N LEU A 99 14.95 2.72 -3.89
CA LEU A 99 13.66 2.43 -4.51
C LEU A 99 13.04 3.66 -5.19
N PHE A 100 13.31 4.86 -4.66
CA PHE A 100 12.60 6.08 -5.01
C PHE A 100 13.56 7.25 -5.25
N GLY A 101 13.11 8.19 -6.09
CA GLY A 101 13.86 9.42 -6.33
C GLY A 101 13.79 10.37 -5.13
N PRO A 102 14.87 11.07 -4.79
CA PRO A 102 14.82 12.12 -3.78
C PRO A 102 13.94 13.27 -4.27
N LYS A 103 13.20 13.88 -3.35
CA LYS A 103 12.48 15.13 -3.56
C LYS A 103 13.01 16.17 -2.58
N ASP A 104 13.66 17.20 -3.10
CA ASP A 104 14.18 18.32 -2.31
C ASP A 104 13.28 19.55 -2.50
N GLY A 105 12.23 19.62 -1.68
CA GLY A 105 11.37 20.79 -1.65
C GLY A 105 10.37 20.91 -2.81
N LEU A 106 9.99 22.16 -3.11
CA LEU A 106 9.06 22.53 -4.16
C LEU A 106 9.55 23.80 -4.87
N VAL A 107 9.36 23.82 -6.19
CA VAL A 107 9.64 24.99 -7.03
C VAL A 107 8.40 25.33 -7.84
N PHE A 108 8.04 26.61 -7.85
CA PHE A 108 6.93 27.15 -8.62
C PHE A 108 7.47 28.24 -9.54
N TYR A 109 7.12 28.16 -10.83
CA TYR A 109 7.44 29.15 -11.83
C TYR A 109 6.14 29.85 -12.26
N TYR A 110 6.12 31.18 -12.19
CA TYR A 110 4.96 32.01 -12.51
C TYR A 110 5.24 32.78 -13.79
N PHE A 111 4.59 32.35 -14.87
CA PHE A 111 4.69 32.95 -16.19
C PHE A 111 3.53 33.93 -16.41
N SER A 112 3.80 35.01 -17.15
CA SER A 112 2.72 35.83 -17.70
C SER A 112 1.97 35.07 -18.78
N ALA A 113 0.63 35.13 -18.77
CA ALA A 113 -0.19 34.43 -19.78
C ALA A 113 -0.09 35.04 -21.18
N LEU A 114 0.33 36.31 -21.30
CA LEU A 114 0.38 37.08 -22.55
C LEU A 114 1.76 37.73 -22.81
N GLY A 115 2.71 37.54 -21.90
CA GLY A 115 4.04 38.17 -21.95
C GLY A 115 5.11 37.29 -22.59
N ASP A 116 6.35 37.75 -22.51
CA ASP A 116 7.52 36.96 -22.89
C ASP A 116 7.63 35.72 -21.98
N PRO A 117 7.66 34.49 -22.52
CA PRO A 117 7.81 33.28 -21.70
C PRO A 117 9.15 33.20 -20.95
N GLU A 118 10.16 33.98 -21.35
CA GLU A 118 11.43 34.08 -20.63
C GLU A 118 11.36 35.04 -19.43
N ASP A 119 10.33 35.89 -19.33
CA ASP A 119 10.07 36.80 -18.21
C ASP A 119 9.13 36.13 -17.18
N TYR A 120 9.73 35.33 -16.29
CA TYR A 120 9.01 34.63 -15.22
C TYR A 120 9.56 34.97 -13.84
N THR A 121 8.70 34.82 -12.81
CA THR A 121 9.15 34.83 -11.41
C THR A 121 9.09 33.43 -10.83
N ALA A 122 9.87 33.16 -9.77
CA ALA A 122 9.90 31.83 -9.16
C ALA A 122 9.81 31.89 -7.63
N PHE A 123 9.17 30.88 -7.05
CA PHE A 123 9.24 30.58 -5.63
C PHE A 123 9.94 29.23 -5.45
N ILE A 124 11.06 29.24 -4.72
CA ILE A 124 11.89 28.06 -4.46
C ILE A 124 11.91 27.83 -2.95
N ALA A 125 11.50 26.65 -2.51
CA ALA A 125 11.57 26.23 -1.12
C ALA A 125 12.23 24.85 -1.05
N ASN A 126 13.39 24.76 -0.43
CA ASN A 126 14.12 23.49 -0.26
C ASN A 126 13.48 22.62 0.83
N GLY A 127 13.72 21.31 0.73
CA GLY A 127 13.32 20.34 1.74
C GLY A 127 14.30 20.27 2.90
N PRO A 128 13.96 19.49 3.95
CA PRO A 128 14.92 19.15 4.99
C PRO A 128 16.00 18.19 4.42
N PRO A 129 17.17 18.09 5.10
CA PRO A 129 18.13 17.04 4.83
C PRO A 129 17.49 15.63 4.85
N ALA A 130 17.85 14.78 3.90
CA ALA A 130 17.20 13.47 3.69
C ALA A 130 17.41 12.49 4.87
N ASP A 131 18.52 12.63 5.59
CA ASP A 131 18.84 11.90 6.83
C ASP A 131 17.93 12.32 8.00
N PHE A 132 17.45 13.56 7.98
CA PHE A 132 16.45 14.03 8.94
C PHE A 132 15.07 13.44 8.64
N VAL A 133 14.47 13.79 7.49
CA VAL A 133 13.17 13.28 7.02
C VAL A 133 13.19 13.17 5.49
N PRO A 134 12.96 11.97 4.91
CA PRO A 134 12.96 11.82 3.46
C PRO A 134 11.68 12.40 2.83
N THR A 135 11.84 13.22 1.79
CA THR A 135 10.77 13.50 0.81
C THR A 135 11.07 12.76 -0.47
N LEU A 136 10.07 12.11 -1.06
CA LEU A 136 10.27 11.13 -2.13
C LEU A 136 9.39 11.40 -3.35
N GLN A 137 9.95 11.13 -4.54
CA GLN A 137 9.21 10.86 -5.77
C GLN A 137 9.07 9.34 -5.91
N ILE A 138 7.86 8.82 -5.71
CA ILE A 138 7.59 7.38 -5.66
C ILE A 138 6.93 6.89 -6.94
N LYS A 139 7.41 5.76 -7.48
CA LYS A 139 6.62 4.99 -8.45
C LYS A 139 5.58 4.19 -7.69
N ARG A 140 4.30 4.46 -7.95
CA ARG A 140 3.19 3.90 -7.14
C ARG A 140 3.19 2.36 -7.08
N LYS A 141 3.40 1.68 -8.21
CA LYS A 141 3.57 0.21 -8.28
C LYS A 141 4.64 -0.30 -7.31
N VAL A 142 5.80 0.37 -7.24
CA VAL A 142 6.92 -0.03 -6.37
C VAL A 142 6.60 0.26 -4.91
N SER A 143 5.99 1.42 -4.61
CA SER A 143 5.61 1.77 -3.24
C SER A 143 4.55 0.83 -2.66
N GLU A 144 3.56 0.44 -3.46
CA GLU A 144 2.49 -0.46 -3.02
C GLU A 144 3.00 -1.89 -2.90
N LEU A 145 3.94 -2.33 -3.75
CA LEU A 145 4.63 -3.61 -3.55
C LEU A 145 5.46 -3.62 -2.26
N MET A 146 6.28 -2.60 -2.04
CA MET A 146 7.08 -2.47 -0.82
C MET A 146 6.21 -2.52 0.43
N LEU A 147 5.12 -1.74 0.45
CA LEU A 147 4.19 -1.70 1.57
C LEU A 147 3.37 -2.99 1.71
N THR A 148 3.04 -3.68 0.61
CA THR A 148 2.42 -5.02 0.64
C THR A 148 3.32 -5.99 1.38
N LEU A 149 4.58 -6.13 0.96
CA LEU A 149 5.53 -7.05 1.59
C LEU A 149 5.78 -6.69 3.05
N PHE A 150 5.81 -5.39 3.37
CA PHE A 150 5.93 -4.91 4.75
C PHE A 150 4.69 -5.29 5.58
N ALA A 151 3.48 -5.09 5.05
CA ALA A 151 2.23 -5.45 5.72
C ALA A 151 2.15 -6.96 6.00
N GLN A 152 2.53 -7.79 5.03
CA GLN A 152 2.58 -9.26 5.17
C GLN A 152 3.52 -9.70 6.30
N ARG A 153 4.69 -9.06 6.41
CA ARG A 153 5.64 -9.31 7.52
C ARG A 153 5.09 -8.90 8.90
N LEU A 154 4.10 -8.02 8.95
CA LEU A 154 3.37 -7.67 10.19
C LEU A 154 2.19 -8.61 10.48
N GLY A 155 1.97 -9.65 9.66
CA GLY A 155 0.86 -10.57 9.79
C GLY A 155 -0.48 -10.02 9.30
N ILE A 156 -0.46 -9.01 8.42
CA ILE A 156 -1.64 -8.57 7.68
C ILE A 156 -1.76 -9.46 6.44
N SER A 157 -2.92 -10.06 6.20
CA SER A 157 -3.17 -10.81 4.97
C SER A 157 -3.48 -9.83 3.84
N VAL A 158 -2.64 -9.79 2.81
CA VAL A 158 -2.88 -9.00 1.59
C VAL A 158 -3.12 -9.96 0.44
N LEU A 159 -4.34 -9.97 -0.11
CA LEU A 159 -4.77 -10.90 -1.16
C LEU A 159 -5.03 -10.12 -2.45
N HIS A 160 -4.13 -10.29 -3.42
CA HIS A 160 -4.27 -9.80 -4.79
C HIS A 160 -5.16 -10.73 -5.61
N GLY A 161 -5.72 -10.20 -6.70
CA GLY A 161 -6.66 -10.91 -7.57
C GLY A 161 -8.01 -11.20 -6.91
N LYS A 162 -8.39 -10.49 -5.85
CA LYS A 162 -9.66 -10.68 -5.11
C LYS A 162 -10.54 -9.45 -5.24
N GLU A 163 -11.68 -9.59 -5.92
CA GLU A 163 -12.66 -8.52 -6.11
C GLU A 163 -13.80 -8.66 -5.11
N VAL A 164 -14.10 -7.59 -4.38
CA VAL A 164 -15.25 -7.54 -3.47
C VAL A 164 -16.48 -7.08 -4.25
N MET A 165 -17.52 -7.89 -4.22
CA MET A 165 -18.81 -7.55 -4.81
C MET A 165 -19.58 -6.68 -3.80
N VAL A 166 -19.70 -5.40 -4.12
CA VAL A 166 -20.44 -4.45 -3.27
C VAL A 166 -21.85 -4.30 -3.82
N ASP A 167 -22.81 -4.96 -3.17
CA ASP A 167 -24.24 -4.67 -3.35
C ASP A 167 -24.83 -4.05 -2.07
N THR A 168 -26.03 -3.47 -2.17
CA THR A 168 -26.72 -2.82 -1.05
C THR A 168 -27.10 -3.77 0.10
N ALA A 169 -27.15 -5.09 -0.15
CA ALA A 169 -27.42 -6.08 0.89
C ALA A 169 -26.15 -6.50 1.65
N THR A 170 -24.98 -6.36 1.03
CA THR A 170 -23.66 -6.75 1.55
C THR A 170 -23.24 -5.91 2.77
N LEU A 171 -23.76 -4.68 2.90
CA LEU A 171 -23.38 -3.73 3.96
C LEU A 171 -24.43 -3.60 5.08
N ALA A 172 -25.51 -4.39 5.06
CA ALA A 172 -26.48 -4.39 6.14
C ALA A 172 -25.84 -4.98 7.41
N PRO A 173 -25.82 -4.25 8.55
CA PRO A 173 -25.37 -4.81 9.81
C PRO A 173 -26.27 -6.00 10.14
N GLN A 174 -25.70 -7.21 10.15
CA GLN A 174 -26.37 -8.37 10.71
C GLN A 174 -25.99 -8.46 12.19
N ASP A 175 -26.77 -9.21 12.98
CA ASP A 175 -26.54 -9.41 14.42
C ASP A 175 -25.11 -9.94 14.74
N CYS A 176 -24.40 -10.45 13.74
CA CYS A 176 -23.07 -11.06 13.82
C CYS A 176 -21.98 -10.39 12.94
N GLY A 177 -22.24 -9.23 12.31
CA GLY A 177 -21.24 -8.45 11.57
C GLY A 177 -21.59 -8.16 10.10
N ILE A 178 -20.57 -7.92 9.28
CA ILE A 178 -20.67 -7.64 7.83
C ILE A 178 -20.21 -8.87 7.05
N THR A 179 -21.01 -9.34 6.10
CA THR A 179 -20.64 -10.44 5.19
C THR A 179 -20.26 -9.87 3.83
N LEU A 180 -19.06 -10.19 3.34
CA LEU A 180 -18.57 -9.74 2.04
C LEU A 180 -18.54 -10.90 1.05
N GLN A 181 -19.09 -10.70 -0.15
CA GLN A 181 -18.89 -11.62 -1.27
C GLN A 181 -17.61 -11.26 -2.02
N VAL A 182 -16.76 -12.25 -2.29
CA VAL A 182 -15.45 -12.07 -2.94
C VAL A 182 -15.32 -13.03 -4.11
N LYS A 183 -14.88 -12.52 -5.26
CA LYS A 183 -14.63 -13.30 -6.49
C LYS A 183 -13.16 -13.26 -6.86
N ASP A 184 -12.65 -14.35 -7.42
CA ASP A 184 -11.35 -14.38 -8.09
C ASP A 184 -11.39 -13.56 -9.38
N SER A 185 -10.58 -12.52 -9.44
CA SER A 185 -10.49 -11.59 -10.57
C SER A 185 -9.90 -12.22 -11.83
N GLU A 186 -9.43 -13.47 -11.75
CA GLU A 186 -8.95 -14.27 -12.90
C GLU A 186 -10.10 -14.80 -13.78
N THR A 187 -11.34 -14.84 -13.27
CA THR A 187 -12.50 -15.29 -14.05
C THR A 187 -13.21 -14.10 -14.70
N LYS A 188 -12.87 -13.84 -15.97
CA LYS A 188 -13.78 -13.11 -16.88
C LYS A 188 -15.02 -13.94 -17.14
#